data_AF-A0A357ILQ6-F1
#
_entry.id   AF-A0A357ILQ6-F1
#
_cell.length_a   1.000
_cell.length_b   1.000
_cell.length_c   1.000
_cell.angle_alpha   90.00
_cell.angle_beta   90.00
_cell.angle_gamma   90.00
#
_symmetry.space_group_name_H-M   'P 1'
#
loop_
_entity.id
_entity.type
_entity.pdbx_description
1 polymer ?
#
loop_
_entity_poly.entity_id
_entity_poly.type
_entity_poly.pdbx_seq_one_letter_code
_entity_poly.pdbx_strand_id
1 'polypeptide(L)'
;MKRIVFLFLCVLSVYVYHLNVSASSYQGYEKISLSSGKFLDDYTDKDYRDYYKKVHKLKFNGWRVYIVNDEVKATFISETLFSYYNDGYTPIEYEYSLERKSSSKIGLSATGSIGLKMGKTSPKFKNNLDSALKLSADYSVSEDEKETYKMKFLVDPGTQVDLYVYGEGKVTNGVAARYSLFIRVEKGGFEVFLVTTEYQRLEKKKI
;
A
#
# COMPACT_ATOMS: atom_id res chain seq x y z
N MET A 1 0.04 -41.36 31.44
CA MET A 1 -0.63 -41.00 30.17
C MET A 1 -0.93 -39.50 30.03
N LYS A 2 -1.60 -38.84 30.99
CA LYS A 2 -1.95 -37.40 30.89
C LYS A 2 -0.75 -36.46 30.61
N ARG A 3 0.42 -36.73 31.19
CA ARG A 3 1.65 -35.94 30.97
C ARG A 3 2.24 -36.09 29.57
N ILE A 4 2.10 -37.26 28.95
CA ILE A 4 2.61 -37.52 27.58
C ILE A 4 1.68 -36.86 26.55
N VAL A 5 0.36 -36.95 26.77
CA VAL A 5 -0.64 -36.25 25.93
C VAL A 5 -0.43 -34.75 25.97
N PHE A 6 -0.15 -34.18 27.15
CA PHE A 6 0.13 -32.74 27.30
C PHE A 6 1.42 -32.33 26.56
N LEU A 7 2.47 -33.15 26.64
CA LEU A 7 3.74 -32.89 25.95
C LEU A 7 3.59 -32.99 24.43
N PHE A 8 2.78 -33.94 23.94
CA PHE A 8 2.42 -34.06 22.52
C PHE A 8 1.59 -32.86 22.04
N LEU A 9 0.67 -32.35 22.87
CA LEU A 9 -0.13 -31.15 22.59
C LEU A 9 0.76 -29.90 22.49
N CYS A 10 1.75 -29.77 23.38
CA CYS A 10 2.73 -28.68 23.32
C CYS A 10 3.59 -28.76 22.05
N VAL A 11 4.04 -29.94 21.64
CA VAL A 11 4.82 -30.12 20.40
C VAL A 11 3.96 -29.85 19.14
N LEU A 12 2.68 -30.22 19.15
CA LEU A 12 1.75 -29.88 18.06
C LEU A 12 1.47 -28.37 17.96
N SER A 13 1.50 -27.63 19.08
CA SER A 13 1.34 -26.17 19.08
C SER A 13 2.53 -25.42 18.45
N VAL A 14 3.68 -26.08 18.27
CA VAL A 14 4.85 -25.51 17.57
C VAL A 14 4.75 -25.69 16.05
N TYR A 15 3.86 -26.56 15.57
CA TYR A 15 3.65 -26.84 14.13
C TYR A 15 2.57 -25.97 13.49
N VAL A 16 2.41 -24.73 13.94
CA VAL A 16 1.56 -23.77 13.22
C VAL A 16 2.35 -23.31 11.98
N TYR A 17 1.94 -23.82 10.82
CA TYR A 17 2.41 -23.32 9.53
C TYR A 17 2.17 -21.81 9.45
N HIS A 18 3.25 -21.04 9.36
CA HIS A 18 3.18 -19.65 8.98
C HIS A 18 2.88 -19.58 7.48
N LEU A 19 1.60 -19.48 7.14
CA LEU A 19 1.20 -19.02 5.81
C LEU A 19 1.72 -17.59 5.66
N ASN A 20 2.68 -17.40 4.76
CA ASN A 20 3.12 -16.07 4.35
C ASN A 20 2.01 -15.49 3.48
N VAL A 21 1.14 -14.68 4.10
CA VAL A 21 0.19 -13.87 3.36
C VAL A 21 0.94 -12.60 2.96
N SER A 22 1.30 -12.49 1.69
CA SER A 22 1.70 -11.21 1.11
C SER A 22 0.42 -10.48 0.74
N ALA A 23 0.24 -9.29 1.30
CA ALA A 23 -0.83 -8.39 0.89
C ALA A 23 -0.15 -7.12 0.37
N SER A 24 -0.35 -6.82 -0.91
CA SER A 24 0.14 -5.58 -1.54
C SER A 24 -1.02 -4.60 -1.70
N SER A 25 -0.83 -3.37 -1.23
CA SER A 25 -1.88 -2.35 -1.17
C SER A 25 -1.95 -1.50 -2.43
N TYR A 26 -0.91 -1.51 -3.25
CA TYR A 26 -0.79 -0.69 -4.47
C TYR A 26 -1.05 -1.47 -5.76
N GLN A 27 -1.31 -2.78 -5.71
CA GLN A 27 -1.71 -3.56 -6.89
C GLN A 27 -3.03 -3.08 -7.53
N GLY A 28 -3.80 -2.25 -6.82
CA GLY A 28 -5.01 -1.62 -7.36
C GLY A 28 -4.78 -0.40 -8.25
N TYR A 29 -3.54 0.11 -8.36
CA TYR A 29 -3.21 1.25 -9.23
C TYR A 29 -2.74 0.75 -10.60
N GLU A 30 -3.21 1.37 -11.69
CA GLU A 30 -2.76 1.06 -13.05
C GLU A 30 -1.25 1.27 -13.21
N LYS A 31 -0.72 2.33 -12.58
CA LYS A 31 0.70 2.62 -12.56
C LYS A 31 1.08 3.24 -11.24
N ILE A 32 2.20 2.81 -10.68
CA ILE A 32 2.80 3.43 -9.50
C ILE A 32 4.32 3.47 -9.66
N SER A 33 4.94 4.59 -9.27
CA SER A 33 6.39 4.76 -9.33
C SER A 33 6.91 5.48 -8.09
N LEU A 34 8.05 5.03 -7.58
CA LEU A 34 8.78 5.70 -6.50
C LEU A 34 9.81 6.66 -7.07
N SER A 35 10.00 7.78 -6.39
CA SER A 35 11.10 8.71 -6.66
C SER A 35 12.48 8.08 -6.39
N SER A 36 12.58 7.19 -5.39
CA SER A 36 13.79 6.46 -5.05
C SER A 36 13.46 5.18 -4.28
N GLY A 37 14.42 4.25 -4.20
CA GLY A 37 14.21 3.00 -3.48
C GLY A 37 13.38 1.99 -4.25
N LYS A 38 12.72 1.08 -3.52
CA LYS A 38 11.98 -0.07 -4.08
C LYS A 38 10.75 -0.36 -3.22
N PHE A 39 9.72 -0.90 -3.84
CA PHE A 39 8.56 -1.40 -3.11
C PHE A 39 8.90 -2.66 -2.32
N LEU A 40 8.03 -3.00 -1.36
CA LEU A 40 8.19 -4.20 -0.55
C LEU A 40 8.15 -5.49 -1.37
N ASP A 41 7.41 -5.52 -2.48
CA ASP A 41 7.30 -6.68 -3.37
C ASP A 41 8.59 -6.92 -4.17
N ASP A 42 9.37 -5.87 -4.40
CA ASP A 42 10.68 -5.94 -5.08
C ASP A 42 11.83 -6.34 -4.14
N TYR A 43 11.55 -6.61 -2.86
CA TYR A 43 12.59 -6.99 -1.89
C TYR A 43 13.04 -8.42 -2.11
N THR A 44 14.34 -8.59 -2.37
CA THR A 44 14.95 -9.92 -2.48
C THR A 44 15.24 -10.51 -1.10
N ASP A 45 15.44 -11.83 -1.04
CA ASP A 45 15.91 -12.48 0.19
C ASP A 45 17.21 -11.90 0.73
N LYS A 46 18.08 -11.38 -0.16
CA LYS A 46 19.31 -10.70 0.22
C LYS A 46 18.99 -9.40 0.96
N ASP A 47 18.07 -8.60 0.43
CA ASP A 47 17.63 -7.35 1.04
C ASP A 47 17.07 -7.60 2.44
N TYR A 48 16.19 -8.60 2.59
CA TYR A 48 15.68 -9.00 3.91
C TYR A 48 16.82 -9.39 4.86
N ARG A 49 17.76 -10.24 4.45
CA ARG A 49 18.89 -10.65 5.30
C ARG A 49 19.74 -9.45 5.73
N ASP A 50 20.00 -8.51 4.83
CA ASP A 50 20.85 -7.36 5.12
C ASP A 50 20.13 -6.33 6.00
N TYR A 51 18.84 -6.09 5.78
CA TYR A 51 18.03 -5.21 6.63
C TYR A 51 17.79 -5.80 8.02
N TYR A 52 17.58 -7.12 8.15
CA TYR A 52 17.40 -7.75 9.47
C TYR A 52 18.65 -7.72 10.36
N LYS A 53 19.86 -7.58 9.79
CA LYS A 53 21.09 -7.39 10.58
C LYS A 53 21.04 -6.06 11.35
N LYS A 54 20.38 -5.05 10.78
CA LYS A 54 20.23 -3.72 11.36
C LYS A 54 19.11 -3.66 12.42
N VAL A 55 18.23 -4.67 12.48
CA VAL A 55 17.23 -4.80 13.53
C VAL A 55 17.89 -5.32 14.82
N HIS A 56 17.87 -4.51 15.87
CA HIS A 56 18.45 -4.87 17.17
C HIS A 56 17.93 -6.24 17.65
N LYS A 57 18.85 -7.12 18.03
CA LYS A 57 18.59 -8.54 18.34
C LYS A 57 17.94 -8.77 19.71
N LEU A 58 18.06 -7.84 20.63
CA LEU A 58 17.57 -8.02 22.00
C LEU A 58 16.42 -7.05 22.31
N LYS A 59 15.29 -7.61 22.72
CA LYS A 59 14.15 -6.88 23.29
C LYS A 59 13.35 -7.86 24.13
N PHE A 60 12.99 -7.49 25.36
CA PHE A 60 12.22 -8.37 26.24
C PHE A 60 10.86 -8.73 25.63
N ASN A 61 10.10 -7.71 25.22
CA ASN A 61 8.81 -7.89 24.55
C ASN A 61 8.53 -6.73 23.59
N GLY A 62 7.84 -6.99 22.48
CA GLY A 62 7.37 -6.00 21.52
C GLY A 62 8.20 -5.91 20.24
N TRP A 63 7.92 -4.91 19.41
CA TRP A 63 8.50 -4.76 18.08
C TRP A 63 9.84 -4.02 18.06
N ARG A 64 10.71 -4.43 17.15
CA ARG A 64 11.84 -3.64 16.65
C ARG A 64 11.67 -3.48 15.15
N VAL A 65 11.93 -2.27 14.66
CA VAL A 65 11.71 -1.87 13.29
C VAL A 65 13.01 -1.30 12.75
N TYR A 66 13.33 -1.61 11.51
CA TYR A 66 14.32 -0.89 10.71
C TYR A 66 13.62 -0.34 9.48
N ILE A 67 13.54 0.98 9.39
CA ILE A 67 12.96 1.71 8.25
C ILE A 67 14.05 1.78 7.17
N VAL A 68 13.71 1.34 5.97
CA VAL A 68 14.60 1.37 4.81
C VAL A 68 14.33 2.62 3.98
N ASN A 69 13.06 2.82 3.63
CA ASN A 69 12.56 4.01 2.95
C ASN A 69 11.61 4.72 3.91
N ASP A 70 11.85 6.02 4.15
CA ASP A 70 11.04 6.85 5.05
C ASP A 70 10.39 7.98 4.25
N GLU A 71 9.06 8.00 4.21
CA GLU A 71 8.25 9.01 3.53
C GLU A 71 8.68 9.31 2.08
N VAL A 72 9.09 8.27 1.34
CA VAL A 72 9.55 8.44 -0.05
C VAL A 72 8.37 8.78 -0.95
N LYS A 73 8.52 9.84 -1.75
CA LYS A 73 7.49 10.29 -2.69
C LYS A 73 7.21 9.21 -3.73
N ALA A 74 5.93 8.95 -3.95
CA ALA A 74 5.42 8.07 -4.98
C ALA A 74 4.38 8.81 -5.82
N THR A 75 4.34 8.50 -7.11
CA THR A 75 3.34 9.01 -8.05
C THR A 75 2.58 7.83 -8.64
N PHE A 76 1.27 8.00 -8.84
CA PHE A 76 0.43 6.92 -9.34
C PHE A 76 -0.64 7.41 -10.31
N ILE A 77 -1.07 6.49 -11.16
CA ILE A 77 -2.30 6.59 -11.96
C ILE A 77 -3.23 5.53 -11.39
N SER A 78 -4.36 5.96 -10.83
CA SER A 78 -5.34 5.05 -10.21
C SER A 78 -6.16 4.35 -11.27
N GLU A 79 -6.84 5.12 -12.09
CA GLU A 79 -7.74 4.62 -13.12
C GLU A 79 -7.79 5.60 -14.28
N THR A 80 -7.86 5.08 -15.49
CA THR A 80 -8.19 5.85 -16.69
C THR A 80 -9.71 5.87 -16.84
N LEU A 81 -10.30 7.05 -16.61
CA LEU A 81 -11.76 7.25 -16.63
C LEU A 81 -12.31 7.31 -18.05
N PHE A 82 -11.51 7.86 -18.97
CA PHE A 82 -11.90 8.07 -20.35
C PHE A 82 -10.65 8.15 -21.24
N SER A 83 -10.71 7.52 -22.41
CA SER A 83 -9.71 7.65 -23.46
C SER A 83 -10.43 7.63 -24.80
N TYR A 84 -10.24 8.67 -25.61
CA TYR A 84 -10.94 8.82 -26.88
C TYR A 84 -10.01 9.30 -27.97
N TYR A 85 -10.12 8.66 -29.13
CA TYR A 85 -9.31 8.88 -30.31
C TYR A 85 -10.20 9.51 -31.38
N ASN A 86 -9.80 10.68 -31.90
CA ASN A 86 -10.47 11.26 -33.06
C ASN A 86 -9.63 11.03 -34.32
N ASP A 87 -9.84 9.87 -34.95
CA ASP A 87 -9.28 9.56 -36.27
C ASP A 87 -10.07 10.19 -37.43
N GLY A 88 -11.14 10.93 -37.11
CA GLY A 88 -11.97 11.63 -38.07
C GLY A 88 -11.31 12.92 -38.58
N TYR A 89 -12.03 13.61 -39.48
CA TYR A 89 -11.58 14.86 -40.11
C TYR A 89 -12.19 16.13 -39.48
N THR A 90 -13.13 15.98 -38.54
CA THR A 90 -13.81 17.10 -37.87
C THR A 90 -13.65 17.01 -36.35
N PRO A 91 -13.59 18.15 -35.64
CA PRO A 91 -13.60 18.15 -34.18
C PRO A 91 -14.87 17.51 -33.61
N ILE A 92 -14.74 16.80 -32.50
CA ILE A 92 -15.84 16.16 -31.79
C ILE A 92 -16.02 16.85 -30.44
N GLU A 93 -17.21 17.38 -30.19
CA GLU A 93 -17.57 17.97 -28.90
C GLU A 93 -17.98 16.89 -27.91
N TYR A 94 -17.39 16.93 -26.72
CA TYR A 94 -17.63 15.97 -25.66
C TYR A 94 -18.00 16.68 -24.36
N GLU A 95 -19.09 16.23 -23.73
CA GLU A 95 -19.51 16.66 -22.40
C GLU A 95 -19.34 15.49 -21.43
N TYR A 96 -18.50 15.69 -20.41
CA TYR A 96 -18.20 14.68 -19.40
C TYR A 96 -18.72 15.13 -18.04
N SER A 97 -19.46 14.25 -17.36
CA SER A 97 -19.94 14.46 -16.00
C SER A 97 -19.49 13.31 -15.11
N LEU A 98 -18.81 13.62 -14.00
CA LEU A 98 -18.37 12.64 -13.02
C LEU A 98 -18.87 13.02 -11.64
N GLU A 99 -19.40 12.04 -10.92
CA GLU A 99 -19.66 12.13 -9.48
C GLU A 99 -18.65 11.24 -8.76
N ARG A 100 -17.88 11.81 -7.84
CA ARG A 100 -16.89 11.04 -7.09
C ARG A 100 -16.99 11.28 -5.60
N LYS A 101 -16.70 10.22 -4.85
CA LYS A 101 -16.56 10.23 -3.40
C LYS A 101 -15.07 10.14 -3.09
N SER A 102 -14.49 11.23 -2.58
CA SER A 102 -13.09 11.21 -2.16
C SER A 102 -12.95 10.30 -0.94
N SER A 103 -11.85 9.54 -0.87
CA SER A 103 -11.53 8.73 0.30
C SER A 103 -10.01 8.67 0.41
N SER A 104 -9.47 9.19 1.51
CA SER A 104 -8.05 9.07 1.82
C SER A 104 -7.71 7.60 2.02
N LYS A 105 -7.03 7.00 1.04
CA LYS A 105 -6.66 5.58 1.08
C LYS A 105 -5.29 5.44 1.74
N ILE A 106 -5.29 4.85 2.94
CA ILE A 106 -4.07 4.24 3.48
C ILE A 106 -3.97 2.80 2.97
N GLY A 107 -2.87 2.52 2.27
CA GLY A 107 -2.49 1.19 1.85
C GLY A 107 -1.52 0.55 2.84
N LEU A 108 -1.85 -0.63 3.36
CA LEU A 108 -0.94 -1.40 4.21
C LEU A 108 -0.51 -2.69 3.51
N SER A 109 0.78 -2.99 3.61
CA SER A 109 1.37 -4.19 3.04
C SER A 109 2.31 -4.86 4.03
N ALA A 110 2.29 -6.18 4.04
CA ALA A 110 3.05 -6.99 4.97
C ALA A 110 3.52 -8.28 4.30
N THR A 111 4.70 -8.76 4.70
CA THR A 111 5.26 -10.04 4.27
C THR A 111 5.71 -10.88 5.47
N GLY A 112 6.02 -12.15 5.24
CA GLY A 112 6.49 -13.05 6.30
C GLY A 112 5.39 -13.42 7.29
N SER A 113 5.73 -13.43 8.57
CA SER A 113 4.77 -13.67 9.66
C SER A 113 4.15 -12.39 10.24
N ILE A 114 4.42 -11.22 9.64
CA ILE A 114 3.66 -10.01 9.94
C ILE A 114 2.31 -10.13 9.25
N GLY A 115 1.23 -10.11 10.03
CA GLY A 115 -0.12 -10.16 9.48
C GLY A 115 -0.81 -8.80 9.51
N LEU A 116 -1.79 -8.64 8.62
CA LEU A 116 -2.76 -7.55 8.65
C LEU A 116 -4.06 -8.01 9.32
N LYS A 117 -4.71 -7.10 10.06
CA LYS A 117 -6.10 -7.21 10.50
C LYS A 117 -6.95 -6.36 9.57
N MET A 118 -7.84 -7.00 8.84
CA MET A 118 -8.88 -6.29 8.08
C MET A 118 -10.03 -5.96 9.03
N GLY A 119 -10.11 -4.71 9.48
CA GLY A 119 -11.25 -4.19 10.26
C GLY A 119 -12.33 -3.59 9.35
N LYS A 120 -13.48 -3.22 9.92
CA LYS A 120 -14.59 -2.56 9.18
C LYS A 120 -14.25 -1.18 8.64
N THR A 121 -13.29 -0.47 9.24
CA THR A 121 -12.99 0.95 8.93
C THR A 121 -11.65 1.15 8.22
N SER A 122 -10.61 0.38 8.55
CA SER A 122 -9.32 0.42 7.86
C SER A 122 -8.48 -0.83 8.16
N PRO A 123 -7.58 -1.24 7.23
CA PRO A 123 -6.59 -2.26 7.53
C PRO A 123 -5.62 -1.75 8.63
N LYS A 124 -5.20 -2.64 9.53
CA LYS A 124 -4.20 -2.37 10.57
C LYS A 124 -3.20 -3.52 10.67
N PHE A 125 -2.00 -3.28 11.16
CA PHE A 125 -1.08 -4.38 11.44
C PHE A 125 -1.51 -5.21 12.67
N LYS A 126 -1.20 -6.52 12.67
CA LYS A 126 -1.40 -7.38 13.84
C LYS A 126 -0.43 -7.00 14.97
N ASN A 127 -0.81 -7.36 16.20
CA ASN A 127 0.01 -7.25 17.40
C ASN A 127 0.57 -5.83 17.67
N ASN A 128 -0.19 -4.80 17.33
CA ASN A 128 0.14 -3.39 17.60
C ASN A 128 1.47 -2.92 16.96
N LEU A 129 1.80 -3.46 15.78
CA LEU A 129 2.94 -2.95 15.00
C LEU A 129 2.71 -1.50 14.56
N ASP A 130 1.47 -1.08 14.30
CA ASP A 130 1.13 0.32 13.93
C ASP A 130 1.68 1.32 14.96
N SER A 131 1.53 1.00 16.25
CA SER A 131 2.04 1.83 17.35
C SER A 131 3.58 1.88 17.38
N ALA A 132 4.24 0.79 17.02
CA ALA A 132 5.71 0.75 16.94
C ALA A 132 6.25 1.50 15.71
N LEU A 133 5.45 1.56 14.64
CA LEU A 133 5.69 2.37 13.45
C LEU A 133 5.32 3.85 13.64
N LYS A 134 4.72 4.21 14.78
CA LYS A 134 4.19 5.55 15.07
C LYS A 134 3.23 6.05 13.97
N LEU A 135 2.48 5.13 13.35
CA LEU A 135 1.41 5.51 12.44
C LEU A 135 0.33 6.21 13.29
N SER A 136 0.24 7.54 13.18
CA SER A 136 -0.75 8.33 13.91
C SER A 136 -2.17 7.95 13.46
N ALA A 137 -3.14 8.12 14.37
CA ALA A 137 -4.54 7.89 14.07
C ALA A 137 -5.12 8.91 13.06
N ASP A 138 -4.37 9.95 12.72
CA ASP A 138 -4.77 11.05 11.83
C ASP A 138 -4.71 10.68 10.34
N TYR A 139 -4.13 9.53 9.98
CA TYR A 139 -4.08 9.06 8.58
C TYR A 139 -5.42 8.49 8.06
N SER A 140 -6.47 8.47 8.89
CA SER A 140 -7.79 7.93 8.55
C SER A 140 -8.87 8.99 8.35
N VAL A 141 -8.52 10.16 7.80
CA VAL A 141 -9.55 11.15 7.42
C VAL A 141 -10.17 10.72 6.09
N SER A 142 -11.18 9.86 6.17
CA SER A 142 -12.15 9.66 5.08
C SER A 142 -13.10 10.84 5.10
N GLU A 143 -12.73 11.93 4.43
CA GLU A 143 -13.69 13.00 4.15
C GLU A 143 -14.49 12.57 2.92
N ASP A 144 -15.74 12.19 3.16
CA ASP A 144 -16.70 11.77 2.15
C ASP A 144 -17.21 13.01 1.40
N GLU A 145 -16.33 13.74 0.72
CA GLU A 145 -16.73 14.85 -0.13
C GLU A 145 -17.24 14.30 -1.47
N LYS A 146 -18.50 14.64 -1.78
CA LYS A 146 -19.11 14.34 -3.07
C LYS A 146 -18.86 15.53 -3.99
N GLU A 147 -17.96 15.35 -4.95
CA GLU A 147 -17.67 16.36 -5.95
C GLU A 147 -18.29 15.96 -7.30
N THR A 148 -18.97 16.92 -7.92
CA THR A 148 -19.51 16.77 -9.28
C THR A 148 -18.72 17.67 -10.23
N TYR A 149 -18.06 17.07 -11.20
CA TYR A 149 -17.31 17.77 -12.24
C TYR A 149 -18.08 17.70 -13.55
N LYS A 150 -18.24 18.84 -14.21
CA LYS A 150 -18.78 18.94 -15.57
C LYS A 150 -17.75 19.62 -16.46
N MET A 151 -17.31 18.93 -17.50
CA MET A 151 -16.34 19.44 -18.45
C MET A 151 -16.89 19.38 -19.87
N LYS A 152 -16.59 20.41 -20.66
CA LYS A 152 -16.85 20.44 -22.11
C LYS A 152 -15.55 20.68 -22.82
N PHE A 153 -15.20 19.82 -23.78
CA PHE A 153 -13.97 19.96 -24.56
C PHE A 153 -14.15 19.44 -25.99
N LEU A 154 -13.31 19.95 -26.89
CA LEU A 154 -13.24 19.54 -28.29
C LEU A 154 -12.05 18.60 -28.49
N VAL A 155 -12.31 17.44 -29.07
CA VAL A 155 -11.27 16.51 -29.52
C VAL A 155 -10.98 16.80 -31.00
N ASP A 156 -9.77 17.25 -31.31
CA ASP A 156 -9.41 17.64 -32.68
C ASP A 156 -9.07 16.40 -33.51
N PRO A 157 -9.24 16.45 -34.85
CA PRO A 157 -8.74 15.43 -35.77
C PRO A 157 -7.27 15.07 -35.52
N GLY A 158 -6.96 13.77 -35.50
CA GLY A 158 -5.61 13.26 -35.26
C GLY A 158 -5.10 13.48 -33.83
N THR A 159 -6.02 13.62 -32.86
CA THR A 159 -5.67 13.74 -31.44
C THR A 159 -6.40 12.71 -30.59
N GLN A 160 -5.75 12.34 -29.49
CA GLN A 160 -6.28 11.50 -28.44
C GLN A 160 -6.45 12.34 -27.17
N VAL A 161 -7.57 12.16 -26.47
CA VAL A 161 -7.80 12.76 -25.17
C VAL A 161 -7.93 11.66 -24.13
N ASP A 162 -7.07 11.71 -23.12
CA ASP A 162 -7.09 10.83 -21.96
C ASP A 162 -7.50 11.62 -20.72
N LEU A 163 -8.47 11.12 -19.98
CA LEU A 163 -8.81 11.59 -18.64
C LEU A 163 -8.53 10.46 -17.66
N TYR A 164 -7.60 10.70 -16.74
CA TYR A 164 -7.20 9.73 -15.74
C TYR A 164 -7.05 10.38 -14.37
N VAL A 165 -7.14 9.56 -13.34
CA VAL A 165 -6.91 9.98 -11.96
C VAL A 165 -5.42 9.84 -11.66
N TYR A 166 -4.76 10.97 -11.48
CA TYR A 166 -3.37 11.04 -11.08
C TYR A 166 -3.27 11.38 -9.60
N GLY A 167 -2.32 10.78 -8.90
CA GLY A 167 -2.09 11.08 -7.51
C GLY A 167 -0.64 11.05 -7.11
N GLU A 168 -0.41 11.64 -5.95
CA GLU A 168 0.86 11.59 -5.24
C GLU A 168 0.63 10.95 -3.87
N GLY A 169 1.67 10.29 -3.38
CA GLY A 169 1.66 9.68 -2.08
C GLY A 169 3.06 9.55 -1.50
N LYS A 170 3.11 8.97 -0.31
CA LYS A 170 4.33 8.67 0.42
C LYS A 170 4.37 7.19 0.75
N VAL A 171 5.53 6.57 0.55
CA VAL A 171 5.80 5.19 0.93
C VAL A 171 6.82 5.18 2.06
N THR A 172 6.45 4.51 3.15
CA THR A 172 7.38 4.14 4.22
C THR A 172 7.42 2.62 4.29
N ASN A 173 8.61 2.04 4.13
CA ASN A 173 8.77 0.59 4.17
C ASN A 173 10.05 0.15 4.88
N GLY A 174 10.08 -1.12 5.27
CA GLY A 174 11.23 -1.70 5.94
C GLY A 174 10.95 -3.07 6.50
N VAL A 175 11.72 -3.45 7.51
CA VAL A 175 11.60 -4.76 8.17
C VAL A 175 11.30 -4.61 9.65
N ALA A 176 10.49 -5.52 10.17
CA ALA A 176 10.17 -5.56 11.60
C ALA A 176 10.31 -6.98 12.17
N ALA A 177 10.64 -7.04 13.46
CA ALA A 177 10.70 -8.27 14.23
C ALA A 177 10.03 -8.08 15.61
N ARG A 178 9.11 -8.99 15.96
CA ARG A 178 8.48 -9.03 17.28
C ARG A 178 9.23 -9.97 18.19
N TYR A 179 9.44 -9.53 19.42
CA TYR A 179 10.06 -10.30 20.47
C TYR A 179 9.05 -10.63 21.56
N SER A 180 9.18 -11.84 22.13
CA SER A 180 8.51 -12.27 23.35
C SER A 180 9.53 -13.03 24.19
N LEU A 181 9.73 -12.62 25.44
CA LEU A 181 10.75 -13.18 26.33
C LEU A 181 12.14 -13.27 25.67
N PHE A 182 12.56 -12.20 24.97
CA PHE A 182 13.81 -12.12 24.20
C PHE A 182 13.91 -13.01 22.95
N ILE A 183 12.89 -13.82 22.63
CA ILE A 183 12.86 -14.68 21.45
C ILE A 183 12.09 -13.99 20.32
N ARG A 184 12.61 -14.05 19.09
CA ARG A 184 11.91 -13.57 17.89
C ARG A 184 10.74 -14.50 17.57
N VAL A 185 9.52 -14.00 17.68
CA VAL A 185 8.29 -14.76 17.40
C VAL A 185 7.71 -14.43 16.04
N GLU A 186 7.85 -13.19 15.58
CA GLU A 186 7.39 -12.75 14.26
C GLU A 186 8.47 -11.95 13.56
N LYS A 187 8.56 -12.10 12.24
CA LYS A 187 9.45 -11.33 11.37
C LYS A 187 8.79 -11.15 10.01
N GLY A 188 8.95 -9.96 9.44
CA GLY A 188 8.47 -9.68 8.10
C GLY A 188 8.92 -8.33 7.60
N GLY A 189 8.57 -8.03 6.36
CA GLY A 189 8.57 -6.69 5.84
C GLY A 189 7.23 -6.00 6.11
N PHE A 190 7.28 -4.68 6.20
CA PHE A 190 6.10 -3.85 6.28
C PHE A 190 6.24 -2.72 5.27
N GLU A 191 5.11 -2.27 4.76
CA GLU A 191 5.01 -1.09 3.92
C GLU A 191 3.69 -0.38 4.17
N VAL A 192 3.80 0.94 4.20
CA VAL A 192 2.71 1.87 4.42
C VAL A 192 2.73 2.83 3.25
N PHE A 193 1.66 2.81 2.48
CA PHE A 193 1.43 3.74 1.41
C PHE A 193 0.35 4.73 1.83
N LEU A 194 0.68 6.02 1.83
CA LEU A 194 -0.23 7.09 2.15
C LEU A 194 -0.47 7.93 0.91
N VAL A 195 -1.72 7.94 0.42
CA VAL A 195 -2.12 8.90 -0.61
C VAL A 195 -2.18 10.30 0.01
N THR A 196 -1.43 11.24 -0.56
CA THR A 196 -1.41 12.64 -0.09
C THR A 196 -2.37 13.51 -0.87
N THR A 197 -2.39 13.35 -2.19
CA THR A 197 -3.22 14.14 -3.08
C THR A 197 -3.65 13.30 -4.26
N GLU A 198 -4.90 13.47 -4.68
CA GLU A 198 -5.44 12.80 -5.85
C GLU A 198 -6.25 13.82 -6.66
N TYR A 199 -5.97 13.92 -7.95
CA TYR A 199 -6.62 14.88 -8.84
C TYR A 199 -6.83 14.30 -10.23
N GLN A 200 -7.75 14.89 -10.97
CA GLN A 200 -8.01 14.51 -12.35
C GLN A 200 -7.01 15.19 -13.27
N ARG A 201 -6.50 14.43 -14.24
CA ARG A 201 -5.63 14.95 -15.27
C ARG A 201 -6.22 14.64 -16.63
N LEU A 202 -6.53 15.70 -17.37
CA LEU A 202 -6.90 15.63 -18.78
C LEU A 202 -5.65 15.89 -19.62
N GLU A 203 -5.35 14.99 -20.54
CA GLU A 203 -4.20 15.09 -21.42
C GLU A 203 -4.63 14.90 -22.86
N LYS A 204 -4.33 15.90 -23.70
CA LYS A 204 -4.56 15.84 -25.15
C LYS A 204 -3.22 15.59 -25.85
N LYS A 205 -3.13 14.47 -26.56
CA LYS A 205 -1.93 14.04 -27.29
C LYS A 205 -2.22 13.99 -28.77
N LYS A 206 -1.20 14.21 -29.58
CA LYS A 206 -1.27 13.97 -31.02
C LYS A 206 -1.08 12.48 -31.28
N ILE A 207 -1.90 11.91 -32.16
CA ILE A 207 -1.78 10.53 -32.67
C ILE A 207 -0.73 10.51 -33.79
#